data_AF-A0A2E4EIG3-F1
#
_entry.id   AF-A0A2E4EIG3-F1
#
_cell.length_a   1.000
_cell.length_b   1.000
_cell.length_c   1.000
_cell.angle_alpha   90.00
_cell.angle_beta   90.00
_cell.angle_gamma   90.00
#
_symmetry.space_group_name_H-M   'P 1'
#
loop_
_entity.id
_entity.type
_entity.pdbx_description
1 polymer ?
#
loop_
_entity_poly.entity_id
_entity_poly.type
_entity_poly.pdbx_seq_one_letter_code
_entity_poly.pdbx_strand_id
1 'polypeptide(L)'
;MSETSSTPFNAWSLNGEPDPHGDYYIGGRLAIMHGKMPDHVISLALEMPNLGHSVGGSMFLTAAKERLRWLSRMVKMAAEKEGANIERYNEIRASMPLGELTDDQLANQFFLTENTDDMTAGAARIKWLSKELKAITGYKDNSNENFMLN
;
A
#
# COMPACT_ATOMS: atom_id res chain seq x y z
N MET A 1 30.56 -9.23 2.35
CA MET A 1 29.63 -8.09 2.29
C MET A 1 28.28 -8.69 1.95
N SER A 2 27.31 -8.67 2.87
CA SER A 2 25.94 -9.06 2.49
C SER A 2 25.42 -7.95 1.59
N GLU A 3 25.03 -8.27 0.35
CA GLU A 3 24.26 -7.34 -0.46
C GLU A 3 23.04 -6.92 0.38
N THR A 4 22.85 -5.61 0.56
CA THR A 4 21.61 -5.12 1.17
C THR A 4 20.48 -5.49 0.23
N SER A 5 19.55 -6.30 0.72
CA SER A 5 18.36 -6.66 -0.05
C SER A 5 17.57 -5.39 -0.37
N SER A 6 17.15 -5.26 -1.63
CA SER A 6 16.43 -4.10 -2.14
C SER A 6 15.30 -4.57 -3.05
N THR A 7 14.11 -4.04 -2.82
CA THR A 7 12.91 -4.39 -3.59
C THR A 7 12.34 -3.13 -4.21
N PRO A 8 12.17 -3.02 -5.54
CA PRO A 8 11.63 -1.82 -6.18
C PRO A 8 10.15 -1.61 -5.87
N PHE A 9 9.64 -0.37 -5.93
CA PHE A 9 8.22 -0.08 -5.70
C PHE A 9 7.30 -0.97 -6.54
N ASN A 10 7.70 -1.14 -7.79
CA ASN A 10 7.03 -1.97 -8.78
C ASN A 10 8.05 -2.48 -9.81
N ALA A 11 7.77 -3.66 -10.38
CA ALA A 11 8.67 -4.30 -11.34
C ALA A 11 8.59 -3.64 -12.73
N TRP A 12 7.40 -3.21 -13.15
CA TRP A 12 7.19 -2.62 -14.48
C TRP A 12 8.04 -1.35 -14.69
N SER A 13 8.14 -0.46 -13.70
CA SER A 13 8.97 0.75 -13.85
C SER A 13 10.46 0.42 -13.96
N LEU A 14 10.93 -0.64 -13.30
CA LEU A 14 12.32 -1.08 -13.40
C LEU A 14 12.62 -1.64 -14.79
N ASN A 15 11.65 -2.37 -15.36
CA ASN A 15 11.76 -2.98 -16.68
C ASN A 15 11.53 -1.99 -17.84
N GLY A 16 11.17 -0.74 -17.56
CA GLY A 16 10.78 0.23 -18.58
C GLY A 16 9.42 -0.06 -19.21
N GLU A 17 8.58 -0.85 -18.54
CA GLU A 17 7.23 -1.19 -18.95
C GLU A 17 6.23 -0.10 -18.49
N PRO A 18 5.12 0.10 -19.21
CA PRO A 18 4.07 1.01 -18.77
C PRO A 18 3.39 0.52 -17.49
N ASP A 19 2.86 1.43 -16.66
CA ASP A 19 2.03 1.04 -15.50
C ASP A 19 0.81 0.24 -16.00
N PRO A 20 0.61 -1.02 -15.57
CA PRO A 20 -0.53 -1.83 -16.00
C PRO A 20 -1.89 -1.25 -15.57
N HIS A 21 -1.89 -0.25 -14.67
CA HIS A 21 -3.06 0.46 -14.21
C HIS A 21 -3.23 1.84 -14.85
N GLY A 22 -2.32 2.24 -15.75
CA GLY A 22 -2.29 3.58 -16.35
C GLY A 22 -2.34 4.67 -15.29
N ASP A 23 -3.15 5.70 -15.54
CA ASP A 23 -3.28 6.85 -14.63
C ASP A 23 -4.31 6.64 -13.50
N TYR A 24 -4.88 5.44 -13.35
CA TYR A 24 -5.97 5.19 -12.41
C TYR A 24 -5.64 5.61 -10.97
N TYR A 25 -4.46 5.22 -10.47
CA TYR A 25 -4.02 5.57 -9.11
C TYR A 25 -3.53 7.01 -8.97
N ILE A 26 -3.33 7.73 -10.08
CA ILE A 26 -2.97 9.15 -10.09
C ILE A 26 -4.22 10.03 -9.92
N GLY A 27 -5.40 9.52 -10.28
CA GLY A 27 -6.70 10.20 -10.15
C GLY A 27 -7.14 10.55 -8.72
N GLY A 28 -6.32 10.26 -7.72
CA GLY A 28 -6.52 10.64 -6.34
C GLY A 28 -7.25 9.59 -5.51
N ARG A 29 -7.15 9.73 -4.18
CA ARG A 29 -7.64 8.75 -3.21
C ARG A 29 -9.15 8.49 -3.30
N LEU A 30 -9.95 9.45 -3.76
CA LEU A 30 -11.41 9.26 -3.88
C LEU A 30 -11.81 8.35 -5.04
N ALA A 31 -10.91 8.07 -5.98
CA ALA A 31 -11.17 7.19 -7.11
C ALA A 31 -11.11 5.69 -6.76
N ILE A 32 -10.50 5.34 -5.61
CA ILE A 32 -10.37 3.96 -5.14
C ILE A 32 -11.48 3.57 -4.15
N MET A 33 -11.75 2.26 -4.06
CA MET A 33 -12.68 1.63 -3.13
C MET A 33 -12.36 2.04 -1.69
N HIS A 34 -13.41 2.44 -0.97
CA HIS A 34 -13.31 3.03 0.38
C HIS A 34 -12.28 4.17 0.47
N GLY A 35 -12.11 4.97 -0.59
CA GLY A 35 -11.15 6.09 -0.64
C GLY A 35 -11.27 7.11 0.49
N LYS A 36 -12.48 7.34 1.00
CA LYS A 36 -12.71 8.24 2.15
C LYS A 36 -12.29 7.64 3.49
N MET A 37 -12.17 6.32 3.58
CA MET A 37 -11.86 5.62 4.83
C MET A 37 -10.38 5.76 5.20
N PRO A 38 -10.04 6.07 6.47
CA PRO A 38 -8.66 6.24 6.92
C PRO A 38 -7.76 5.04 6.64
N ASP A 39 -6.45 5.29 6.46
CA ASP A 39 -5.48 4.22 6.15
C ASP A 39 -5.36 3.22 7.29
N HIS A 40 -5.44 3.71 8.53
CA HIS A 40 -5.39 2.85 9.73
C HIS A 40 -6.61 1.91 9.82
N VAL A 41 -7.79 2.32 9.35
CA VAL A 41 -8.98 1.45 9.35
C VAL A 41 -8.82 0.34 8.31
N ILE A 42 -8.34 0.66 7.11
CA ILE A 42 -8.09 -0.33 6.05
C ILE A 42 -7.01 -1.33 6.48
N SER A 43 -5.92 -0.87 7.08
CA SER A 43 -4.87 -1.76 7.58
C SER A 43 -5.31 -2.60 8.79
N LEU A 44 -6.14 -2.05 9.69
CA LEU A 44 -6.73 -2.83 10.79
C LEU A 44 -7.68 -3.91 10.28
N ALA A 45 -8.46 -3.63 9.23
CA ALA A 45 -9.35 -4.62 8.64
C ALA A 45 -8.58 -5.85 8.14
N LEU A 46 -7.39 -5.67 7.55
CA LEU A 46 -6.52 -6.79 7.15
C LEU A 46 -6.06 -7.66 8.32
N GLU A 47 -6.04 -7.14 9.54
CA GLU A 47 -5.64 -7.89 10.75
C GLU A 47 -6.82 -8.62 11.39
N MET A 48 -8.04 -8.48 10.85
CA MET A 48 -9.23 -9.15 11.36
C MET A 48 -9.28 -10.62 10.93
N PRO A 49 -9.54 -11.56 11.87
CA PRO A 49 -9.72 -12.97 11.53
C PRO A 49 -10.88 -13.18 10.55
N ASN A 50 -10.68 -14.11 9.60
CA ASN A 50 -11.67 -14.52 8.61
C ASN A 50 -12.24 -13.38 7.74
N LEU A 51 -11.45 -12.32 7.49
CA LEU A 51 -11.91 -11.16 6.73
C LEU A 51 -12.58 -11.59 5.42
N GLY A 52 -11.94 -12.43 4.59
CA GLY A 52 -12.45 -12.78 3.26
C GLY A 52 -13.66 -13.73 3.21
N HIS A 53 -14.14 -14.25 4.33
CA HIS A 53 -15.25 -15.21 4.36
C HIS A 53 -16.66 -14.58 4.21
N SER A 54 -16.72 -13.30 3.85
CA SER A 54 -17.99 -12.58 3.64
C SER A 54 -17.87 -11.59 2.49
N VAL A 55 -19.01 -11.22 1.89
CA VAL A 55 -19.06 -10.17 0.85
C VAL A 55 -18.46 -8.86 1.33
N GLY A 56 -18.76 -8.45 2.57
CA GLY A 56 -18.15 -7.25 3.18
C GLY A 56 -16.63 -7.40 3.33
N GLY A 57 -16.19 -8.60 3.70
CA GLY A 57 -14.81 -9.02 3.70
C GLY A 57 -14.05 -8.79 2.39
N SER A 58 -14.59 -9.32 1.29
CA SER A 58 -14.00 -9.15 -0.04
C SER A 58 -13.94 -7.67 -0.46
N MET A 59 -14.89 -6.84 -0.02
CA MET A 59 -14.83 -5.38 -0.23
C MET A 59 -13.65 -4.75 0.50
N PHE A 60 -13.36 -5.14 1.75
CA PHE A 60 -12.19 -4.67 2.49
C PHE A 60 -10.87 -5.18 1.91
N LEU A 61 -10.80 -6.43 1.44
CA LEU A 61 -9.63 -6.94 0.72
C LEU A 61 -9.36 -6.15 -0.56
N THR A 62 -10.42 -5.85 -1.32
CA THR A 62 -10.33 -5.00 -2.52
C THR A 62 -9.83 -3.60 -2.18
N ALA A 63 -10.40 -2.98 -1.15
CA ALA A 63 -9.98 -1.65 -0.71
C ALA A 63 -8.53 -1.62 -0.20
N ALA A 64 -8.09 -2.66 0.51
CA ALA A 64 -6.70 -2.78 0.95
C ALA A 64 -5.73 -2.93 -0.23
N LYS A 65 -6.09 -3.74 -1.23
CA LYS A 65 -5.32 -3.89 -2.48
C LYS A 65 -5.15 -2.56 -3.20
N GLU A 66 -6.23 -1.83 -3.37
CA GLU A 66 -6.18 -0.51 -4.02
C GLU A 66 -5.46 0.54 -3.17
N ARG A 67 -5.61 0.49 -1.84
CA ARG A 67 -4.92 1.40 -0.92
C ARG A 67 -3.42 1.20 -0.96
N LEU A 68 -2.93 -0.05 -0.95
CA LEU A 68 -1.52 -0.36 -1.05
C LEU A 68 -0.92 0.19 -2.36
N ARG A 69 -1.58 -0.06 -3.49
CA ARG A 69 -1.13 0.44 -4.80
C ARG A 69 -1.13 1.96 -4.87
N TRP A 70 -2.22 2.60 -4.43
CA TRP A 70 -2.31 4.06 -4.40
C TRP A 70 -1.20 4.68 -3.55
N LEU A 71 -1.04 4.23 -2.31
CA LEU A 71 0.00 4.72 -1.41
C LEU A 71 1.41 4.51 -1.98
N SER A 72 1.67 3.36 -2.59
CA SER A 72 2.93 3.03 -3.26
C SER A 72 3.27 4.07 -4.34
N ARG A 73 2.32 4.39 -5.22
CA ARG A 73 2.51 5.42 -6.27
C ARG A 73 2.74 6.79 -5.68
N MET A 74 1.92 7.19 -4.71
CA MET A 74 2.01 8.52 -4.10
C MET A 74 3.33 8.73 -3.37
N VAL A 75 3.82 7.73 -2.62
CA VAL A 75 5.13 7.82 -1.96
C VAL A 75 6.25 7.90 -2.99
N LYS A 76 6.27 7.04 -4.02
CA LYS A 76 7.30 7.08 -5.07
C LYS A 76 7.34 8.45 -5.75
N MET A 77 6.19 8.94 -6.22
CA MET A 77 6.08 10.23 -6.90
C MET A 77 6.52 11.39 -6.00
N ALA A 78 6.09 11.40 -4.73
CA ALA A 78 6.45 12.44 -3.79
C ALA A 78 7.96 12.40 -3.47
N ALA A 79 8.52 11.21 -3.23
CA ALA A 79 9.94 11.02 -2.96
C ALA A 79 10.81 11.45 -4.15
N GLU A 80 10.44 11.07 -5.38
CA GLU A 80 11.13 11.49 -6.61
C GLU A 80 11.09 13.01 -6.79
N LYS A 81 9.93 13.62 -6.55
CA LYS A 81 9.75 15.08 -6.64
C LYS A 81 10.63 15.84 -5.65
N GLU A 82 10.77 15.34 -4.43
CA GLU A 82 11.64 15.93 -3.40
C GLU A 82 13.13 15.55 -3.56
N GLY A 83 13.50 14.81 -4.62
CA GLY A 83 14.88 14.39 -4.87
C GLY A 83 15.41 13.39 -3.84
N ALA A 84 14.54 12.61 -3.20
CA ALA A 84 14.92 11.62 -2.21
C ALA A 84 15.64 10.41 -2.84
N ASN A 85 16.47 9.74 -2.04
CA ASN A 85 17.09 8.49 -2.45
C ASN A 85 16.07 7.35 -2.43
N ILE A 86 15.53 6.98 -3.61
CA ILE A 86 14.56 5.90 -3.79
C ILE A 86 15.10 4.55 -3.31
N GLU A 87 16.40 4.32 -3.42
CA GLU A 87 17.01 3.06 -2.99
C GLU A 87 16.83 2.81 -1.50
N ARG A 88 16.86 3.86 -0.68
CA ARG A 88 16.57 3.74 0.76
C ARG A 88 15.16 3.21 1.03
N TYR A 89 14.17 3.61 0.23
CA TYR A 89 12.81 3.08 0.37
C TYR A 89 12.74 1.62 -0.07
N ASN A 90 13.48 1.24 -1.11
CA ASN A 90 13.56 -0.14 -1.58
C ASN A 90 14.19 -1.06 -0.53
N GLU A 91 15.26 -0.63 0.13
CA GLU A 91 15.92 -1.35 1.23
C GLU A 91 14.99 -1.50 2.45
N ILE A 92 14.27 -0.44 2.83
CA ILE A 92 13.29 -0.53 3.92
C ILE A 92 12.20 -1.53 3.56
N ARG A 93 11.64 -1.47 2.34
CA ARG A 93 10.60 -2.40 1.89
C ARG A 93 11.09 -3.85 1.89
N ALA A 94 12.32 -4.10 1.45
CA ALA A 94 12.95 -5.40 1.48
C ALA A 94 13.14 -5.97 2.89
N SER A 95 13.26 -5.11 3.91
CA SER A 95 13.36 -5.52 5.32
C SER A 95 12.02 -5.83 6.01
N MET A 96 10.89 -5.53 5.35
CA MET A 96 9.54 -5.77 5.89
C MET A 96 9.10 -7.22 5.69
N PRO A 97 8.02 -7.69 6.36
CA PRO A 97 7.40 -8.97 6.04
C PRO A 97 7.02 -9.04 4.55
N LEU A 98 7.31 -10.19 3.91
CA LEU A 98 7.23 -10.40 2.46
C LEU A 98 7.96 -9.28 1.68
N GLY A 99 9.14 -8.91 2.18
CA GLY A 99 9.95 -7.82 1.68
C GLY A 99 10.45 -8.03 0.26
N GLU A 100 10.57 -9.27 -0.18
CA GLU A 100 10.91 -9.66 -1.55
C GLU A 100 9.82 -9.29 -2.57
N LEU A 101 8.58 -9.04 -2.13
CA LEU A 101 7.47 -8.66 -2.99
C LEU A 101 7.39 -7.15 -3.19
N THR A 102 7.26 -6.75 -4.47
CA THR A 102 6.84 -5.38 -4.82
C THR A 102 5.44 -5.08 -4.27
N ASP A 103 5.05 -3.81 -4.21
CA ASP A 103 3.75 -3.45 -3.61
C ASP A 103 2.58 -3.99 -4.46
N ASP A 104 2.77 -4.08 -5.79
CA ASP A 104 1.78 -4.70 -6.69
C ASP A 104 1.67 -6.22 -6.48
N GLN A 105 2.80 -6.89 -6.25
CA GLN A 105 2.84 -8.33 -5.98
C GLN A 105 2.22 -8.62 -4.62
N LEU A 106 2.60 -7.88 -3.57
CA LEU A 106 2.02 -8.03 -2.23
C LEU A 106 0.51 -7.78 -2.25
N ALA A 107 0.05 -6.75 -2.97
CA ALA A 107 -1.37 -6.45 -3.14
C ALA A 107 -2.17 -7.58 -3.82
N ASN A 108 -1.53 -8.32 -4.73
CA ASN A 108 -2.13 -9.52 -5.31
C ASN A 108 -2.04 -10.71 -4.34
N GLN A 109 -0.91 -10.88 -3.66
CA GLN A 109 -0.62 -11.99 -2.77
C GLN A 109 -1.68 -12.11 -1.66
N PHE A 110 -1.85 -11.09 -0.81
CA PHE A 110 -2.81 -11.16 0.30
C PHE A 110 -4.26 -11.23 -0.17
N PHE A 111 -4.55 -10.74 -1.37
CA PHE A 111 -5.89 -10.77 -1.95
C PHE A 111 -6.26 -12.18 -2.42
N LEU A 112 -5.30 -12.94 -2.93
CA LEU A 112 -5.54 -14.27 -3.51
C LEU A 112 -5.44 -15.38 -2.47
N THR A 113 -4.54 -15.27 -1.50
CA THR A 113 -4.32 -16.33 -0.51
C THR A 113 -5.20 -16.20 0.72
N GLU A 114 -5.54 -14.96 1.10
CA GLU A 114 -6.28 -14.61 2.32
C GLU A 114 -5.67 -15.23 3.61
N ASN A 115 -4.39 -15.60 3.57
CA ASN A 115 -3.71 -16.13 4.74
C ASN A 115 -3.27 -14.97 5.66
N THR A 116 -3.19 -15.27 6.96
CA THR A 116 -2.94 -14.24 7.98
C THR A 116 -1.58 -13.56 7.83
N ASP A 117 -0.55 -14.29 7.41
CA ASP A 117 0.81 -13.74 7.27
C ASP A 117 0.89 -12.73 6.12
N ASP A 118 0.30 -13.06 4.97
CA ASP A 118 0.24 -12.20 3.79
C ASP A 118 -0.59 -10.94 4.08
N MET A 119 -1.73 -11.10 4.76
CA MET A 119 -2.58 -9.98 5.18
C MET A 119 -1.86 -9.07 6.17
N THR A 120 -1.12 -9.65 7.13
CA THR A 120 -0.30 -8.89 8.09
C THR A 120 0.82 -8.13 7.39
N ALA A 121 1.48 -8.74 6.41
CA ALA A 121 2.47 -8.06 5.58
C ALA A 121 1.86 -6.89 4.80
N GLY A 122 0.68 -7.07 4.20
CA GLY A 122 -0.09 -6.02 3.55
C GLY A 122 -0.43 -4.86 4.50
N ALA A 123 -0.92 -5.17 5.70
CA ALA A 123 -1.24 -4.19 6.73
C ALA A 123 0.00 -3.37 7.15
N ALA A 124 1.12 -4.05 7.40
CA ALA A 124 2.38 -3.41 7.74
C ALA A 124 2.86 -2.46 6.63
N ARG A 125 2.77 -2.88 5.36
CA ARG A 125 3.17 -2.06 4.20
C ARG A 125 2.29 -0.83 4.04
N ILE A 126 0.96 -0.95 4.21
CA ILE A 126 0.03 0.19 4.19
C ILE A 126 0.36 1.19 5.32
N LYS A 127 0.56 0.70 6.56
CA LYS A 127 0.91 1.55 7.72
C LYS A 127 2.19 2.34 7.47
N TRP A 128 3.22 1.67 6.95
CA TRP A 128 4.49 2.31 6.63
C TRP A 128 4.35 3.34 5.51
N LEU A 129 3.78 2.99 4.36
CA LEU A 129 3.62 3.92 3.23
C LEU A 129 2.77 5.15 3.60
N SER A 130 1.72 4.97 4.40
CA SER A 130 0.90 6.09 4.90
C SER A 130 1.74 7.06 5.74
N LYS A 131 2.60 6.52 6.63
CA LYS A 131 3.53 7.32 7.43
C LYS A 131 4.54 8.06 6.56
N GLU A 132 5.13 7.40 5.57
CA GLU A 132 6.09 8.03 4.66
C GLU A 132 5.43 9.14 3.83
N LEU A 133 4.25 8.89 3.26
CA LEU A 133 3.53 9.91 2.50
C LEU A 133 3.21 11.13 3.37
N LYS A 134 2.79 10.91 4.62
CA LYS A 134 2.58 11.98 5.60
C LYS A 134 3.86 12.75 5.91
N ALA A 135 5.00 12.07 6.05
CA ALA A 135 6.28 12.70 6.33
C ALA A 135 6.78 13.58 5.16
N ILE A 136 6.58 13.12 3.92
CA ILE A 136 7.03 13.84 2.71
C ILE A 136 6.10 15.01 2.38
N THR A 137 4.78 14.82 2.47
CA THR A 137 3.79 15.76 1.90
C THR A 137 2.91 16.46 2.92
N GLY A 138 2.97 16.06 4.20
CA GLY A 138 2.00 16.48 5.20
C GLY A 138 0.61 15.83 5.03
N TYR A 139 0.50 14.78 4.21
CA TYR A 139 -0.74 14.03 3.96
C TYR A 139 -1.51 13.71 5.26
N LYS A 140 -2.82 13.96 5.21
CA LYS A 140 -3.76 13.70 6.30
C LYS A 140 -4.72 12.61 5.84
N ASP A 141 -4.69 11.46 6.51
CA ASP A 141 -5.49 10.30 6.14
C ASP A 141 -6.96 10.42 6.60
N ASN A 142 -7.58 11.61 6.60
CA ASN A 142 -8.94 11.88 7.11
C ASN A 142 -9.26 11.29 8.51
N SER A 143 -8.25 10.91 9.30
CA SER A 143 -8.42 10.34 10.65
C SER A 143 -9.14 11.24 11.65
N ASN A 144 -9.32 12.53 11.32
CA ASN A 144 -10.01 13.52 12.15
C ASN A 144 -11.48 13.74 11.79
N GLU A 145 -12.01 13.08 10.76
CA GLU A 145 -13.44 13.10 10.46
C GLU A 145 -14.10 11.91 11.16
N ASN A 146 -14.99 12.17 12.12
CA ASN A 146 -15.79 11.17 12.83
C ASN A 146 -16.45 10.20 11.82
N PHE A 147 -15.82 9.05 11.57
CA PHE A 147 -16.33 8.02 10.68
C PHE A 147 -17.31 7.05 11.37
N MET A 148 -17.75 7.41 12.58
CA MET A 148 -18.82 6.78 13.34
C MET A 148 -19.79 7.90 13.72
N LEU A 149 -21.09 7.70 13.46
CA LEU A 149 -22.22 8.64 13.59
C LEU A 149 -22.64 9.31 12.27
N ASN A 150 -23.31 8.52 11.42
CA ASN A 150 -24.64 8.84 10.87
C ASN A 150 -25.33 7.55 10.44
#